data_AF-A0A3N4M566-F1
#
_entry.id   AF-A0A3N4M566-F1
#
_cell.length_a   1.000
_cell.length_b   1.000
_cell.length_c   1.000
_cell.angle_alpha   90.00
_cell.angle_beta   90.00
_cell.angle_gamma   90.00
#
_symmetry.space_group_name_H-M   'P 1'
#
loop_
_entity.id
_entity.type
_entity.pdbx_description
1 polymer ?
#
loop_
_entity_poly.entity_id
_entity_poly.type
_entity_poly.pdbx_seq_one_letter_code
_entity_poly.pdbx_strand_id
1 'polypeptide(L)'
;MAHNNDSTAASFGRELPGAEHEHPTYGILTRTLIHSPVVKQIIPARIRGKDFNDVVFVAETYVELYLLNDDGKLRRIATKSDFQADIRHVKVFATGTGSVGNAGVLSEDVMAEDTKGLLPPHILALTLDSGHMVFLYAVTKGEEVEFVMSTRRIDTKGVHPKNLGKSLAVDPK
;
A
#
# COMPACT_ATOMS: atom_id res chain seq x y z
N MET A 1 44.49 -28.42 71.83
CA MET A 1 45.26 -28.39 70.57
C MET A 1 44.38 -29.09 69.54
N ALA A 2 43.66 -28.33 68.68
CA ALA A 2 44.07 -28.00 67.30
C ALA A 2 44.25 -29.27 66.45
N HIS A 3 43.68 -29.51 65.26
CA HIS A 3 42.97 -28.71 64.23
C HIS A 3 42.35 -29.72 63.21
N ASN A 4 41.22 -29.36 62.57
CA ASN A 4 40.82 -29.38 61.13
C ASN A 4 41.42 -30.46 60.17
N ASN A 5 40.76 -31.04 59.15
CA ASN A 5 39.80 -30.57 58.11
C ASN A 5 39.13 -31.82 57.46
N ASP A 6 37.83 -31.85 57.17
CA ASP A 6 37.11 -31.43 55.94
C ASP A 6 37.32 -32.34 54.70
N SER A 7 36.22 -32.96 54.24
CA SER A 7 36.04 -33.53 52.91
C SER A 7 34.56 -33.69 52.63
N THR A 8 33.95 -32.60 52.17
CA THR A 8 32.60 -32.56 51.63
C THR A 8 32.69 -32.38 50.12
N ALA A 9 32.37 -33.42 49.35
CA ALA A 9 32.18 -33.34 47.91
C ALA A 9 30.89 -34.06 47.54
N ALA A 10 29.75 -33.37 47.69
CA ALA A 10 28.48 -33.76 47.10
C ALA A 10 28.30 -32.96 45.80
N SER A 11 28.23 -33.69 44.69
CA SER A 11 28.01 -33.20 43.34
C SER A 11 26.64 -32.54 43.20
N PHE A 12 26.60 -31.21 43.06
CA PHE A 12 25.44 -30.45 42.63
C PHE A 12 25.34 -30.43 41.09
N GLY A 13 24.80 -31.50 40.52
CA GLY A 13 24.21 -31.46 39.19
C GLY A 13 22.72 -31.15 39.30
N ARG A 14 22.35 -29.86 39.24
CA ARG A 14 20.95 -29.45 39.14
C ARG A 14 20.66 -29.17 37.66
N GLU A 15 20.11 -30.15 36.96
CA GLU A 15 19.46 -29.91 35.67
C GLU A 15 18.35 -28.88 35.87
N LEU A 16 18.40 -27.79 35.10
CA LEU A 16 17.33 -26.80 35.04
C LEU A 16 16.19 -27.44 34.23
N PRO A 17 14.99 -27.61 34.80
CA PRO A 17 13.86 -28.14 34.05
C PRO A 17 13.56 -27.16 32.91
N GLY A 18 13.49 -27.70 31.69
CA GLY A 18 13.08 -26.94 30.51
C GLY A 18 11.74 -26.28 30.78
N ALA A 19 11.73 -24.95 30.79
CA ALA A 19 10.50 -24.18 30.86
C ALA A 19 9.72 -24.41 29.57
N GLU A 20 8.82 -25.38 29.56
CA GLU A 20 7.78 -25.46 28.53
C GLU A 20 7.01 -24.14 28.57
N HIS A 21 7.18 -23.33 27.53
CA HIS A 21 6.45 -22.07 27.41
C HIS A 21 5.01 -22.42 27.02
N GLU A 22 4.11 -22.44 28.00
CA GLU A 22 2.68 -22.60 27.78
C GLU A 22 2.20 -21.47 26.86
N HIS A 23 1.71 -21.84 25.67
CA HIS A 23 1.24 -20.87 24.68
C HIS A 23 0.01 -20.11 25.21
N PRO A 24 -0.14 -18.81 24.90
CA PRO A 24 -1.29 -18.05 25.35
C PRO A 24 -2.61 -18.67 24.90
N THR A 25 -3.52 -18.94 25.83
CA THR A 25 -4.83 -19.56 25.58
C THR A 25 -5.79 -18.66 24.80
N TYR A 26 -5.53 -17.34 24.76
CA TYR A 26 -6.38 -16.34 24.13
C TYR A 26 -5.56 -15.37 23.30
N GLY A 27 -6.16 -14.88 22.21
CA GLY A 27 -5.60 -13.85 21.32
C GLY A 27 -6.54 -12.66 21.16
N ILE A 28 -6.00 -11.55 20.65
CA ILE A 28 -6.78 -10.33 20.38
C ILE A 28 -7.18 -10.33 18.91
N LEU A 29 -8.49 -10.22 18.64
CA LEU A 29 -9.02 -9.94 17.32
C LEU A 29 -9.43 -8.47 17.23
N THR A 30 -8.69 -7.68 16.47
CA THR A 30 -9.05 -6.30 16.14
C THR A 30 -9.61 -6.25 14.72
N ARG A 31 -10.80 -5.66 14.54
CA ARG A 31 -11.38 -5.39 13.23
C ARG A 31 -12.01 -4.00 13.18
N THR A 32 -11.90 -3.33 12.04
CA THR A 32 -12.57 -2.05 11.79
C THR A 32 -14.00 -2.31 11.33
N LEU A 33 -14.99 -1.87 12.11
CA LEU A 33 -16.40 -1.96 11.71
C LEU A 33 -16.82 -0.82 10.77
N ILE A 34 -16.29 0.37 11.04
CA ILE A 34 -16.60 1.59 10.29
C ILE A 34 -15.28 2.33 10.10
N HIS A 35 -14.96 2.65 8.86
CA HIS A 35 -13.78 3.47 8.57
C HIS A 35 -14.02 4.93 8.98
N SER A 36 -12.95 5.64 9.30
CA SER A 36 -13.01 7.09 9.54
C SER A 36 -13.65 7.80 8.33
N PRO A 37 -14.64 8.68 8.52
CA PRO A 37 -15.30 9.38 7.41
C PRO A 37 -14.44 10.52 6.84
N VAL A 38 -13.24 10.73 7.36
CA VAL A 38 -12.38 11.85 6.97
C VAL A 38 -11.75 11.59 5.61
N VAL A 39 -12.12 12.41 4.63
CA VAL A 39 -11.52 12.42 3.30
C VAL A 39 -10.33 13.39 3.30
N LYS A 40 -9.14 12.86 3.02
CA LYS A 40 -7.89 13.63 2.92
C LYS A 40 -7.80 14.37 1.59
N GLN A 41 -8.25 13.75 0.50
CA GLN A 41 -8.17 14.33 -0.84
C GLN A 41 -9.30 13.83 -1.75
N ILE A 42 -9.82 14.70 -2.62
CA ILE A 42 -10.77 14.36 -3.68
C ILE A 42 -10.11 14.71 -5.02
N ILE A 43 -10.05 13.75 -5.94
CA ILE A 43 -9.28 13.91 -7.18
C ILE A 43 -10.12 13.47 -8.38
N PRO A 44 -10.41 14.34 -9.35
CA PRO A 44 -10.93 13.91 -10.63
C PRO A 44 -9.85 13.12 -11.37
N ALA A 45 -10.17 11.90 -11.77
CA ALA A 45 -9.24 11.02 -12.47
C ALA A 45 -10.01 10.13 -13.46
N ARG A 46 -9.30 9.49 -14.37
CA ARG A 46 -9.88 8.61 -15.39
C ARG A 46 -9.19 7.27 -15.28
N ILE A 47 -9.33 6.65 -14.11
CA ILE A 47 -8.55 5.47 -13.71
C ILE A 47 -9.18 4.17 -14.21
N ARG A 48 -10.42 4.21 -14.71
CA ARG A 48 -11.06 3.07 -15.40
C ARG A 48 -10.92 3.12 -16.91
N GLY A 49 -10.79 4.31 -17.47
CA GLY A 49 -10.77 4.53 -18.91
C GLY A 49 -11.16 5.96 -19.27
N LYS A 50 -10.92 6.34 -20.52
CA LYS A 50 -11.12 7.72 -21.02
C LYS A 50 -12.58 8.18 -21.02
N ASP A 51 -13.52 7.23 -21.06
CA ASP A 51 -14.96 7.47 -21.22
C ASP A 51 -15.69 7.59 -19.87
N PHE A 52 -14.96 7.51 -18.75
CA PHE A 52 -15.54 7.58 -17.41
C PHE A 52 -15.09 8.85 -16.68
N ASN A 53 -16.07 9.59 -16.15
CA ASN A 53 -15.83 10.75 -15.28
C ASN A 53 -15.66 10.28 -13.84
N ASP A 54 -14.52 9.64 -13.55
CA ASP A 54 -14.26 9.14 -12.21
C ASP A 54 -13.80 10.26 -11.25
N VAL A 55 -14.23 10.15 -10.00
CA VAL A 55 -13.78 10.96 -8.89
C VAL A 55 -13.31 10.03 -7.78
N VAL A 56 -12.06 10.21 -7.36
CA VAL A 56 -11.40 9.38 -6.37
C VAL A 56 -11.41 10.12 -5.03
N PHE A 57 -12.01 9.50 -4.03
CA PHE A 57 -12.00 9.96 -2.65
C PHE A 57 -10.93 9.18 -1.91
N VAL A 58 -9.97 9.88 -1.32
CA VAL A 58 -8.84 9.28 -0.62
C VAL A 58 -8.94 9.59 0.86
N ALA A 59 -9.09 8.55 1.66
CA ALA A 59 -9.16 8.62 3.11
C ALA A 59 -7.82 8.19 3.73
N GLU A 60 -7.85 7.83 5.02
CA GLU A 60 -6.65 7.42 5.73
C GLU A 60 -6.14 6.04 5.33
N THR A 61 -7.01 5.04 5.27
CA THR A 61 -6.63 3.64 5.01
C THR A 61 -7.32 3.06 3.78
N TYR A 62 -8.07 3.87 3.05
CA TYR A 62 -8.89 3.40 1.93
C TYR A 62 -9.09 4.49 0.87
N VAL A 63 -9.49 4.01 -0.30
CA VAL A 63 -9.87 4.82 -1.46
C VAL A 63 -11.26 4.39 -1.90
N GLU A 64 -12.11 5.37 -2.24
CA GLU A 64 -13.40 5.14 -2.87
C GLU A 64 -13.41 5.75 -4.27
N LEU A 65 -13.99 5.00 -5.20
CA LEU A 65 -14.19 5.45 -6.56
C LEU A 65 -15.67 5.82 -6.74
N TYR A 66 -15.89 7.02 -7.25
CA TYR A 66 -17.19 7.55 -7.60
C TYR A 66 -17.27 7.83 -9.09
N LEU A 67 -18.43 7.61 -9.69
CA LEU A 67 -18.78 8.11 -11.02
C LEU A 67 -19.54 9.43 -10.86
N LEU A 68 -19.07 10.48 -11.53
CA LEU A 68 -19.84 11.71 -11.73
C LEU A 68 -20.76 11.52 -12.93
N ASN A 69 -22.05 11.42 -12.67
CA ASN A 69 -23.07 11.30 -13.71
C ASN A 69 -23.38 12.67 -14.34
N ASP A 70 -24.07 12.65 -15.47
CA ASP A 70 -24.50 13.86 -16.19
C ASP A 70 -25.50 14.72 -15.40
N ASP A 71 -26.18 14.14 -14.40
CA ASP A 71 -27.05 14.86 -13.46
C ASP A 71 -26.28 15.61 -12.35
N GLY A 72 -24.94 15.57 -12.39
CA GLY A 72 -24.06 16.21 -11.43
C GLY A 72 -23.91 15.44 -10.11
N LYS A 73 -24.52 14.25 -9.97
CA LYS A 73 -24.41 13.45 -8.75
C LYS A 73 -23.23 12.48 -8.81
N LEU A 74 -22.66 12.25 -7.63
CA LEU A 74 -21.65 11.24 -7.41
C LEU A 74 -22.30 9.93 -6.96
N ARG A 75 -21.98 8.83 -7.65
CA ARG A 75 -22.37 7.47 -7.27
C ARG A 75 -21.14 6.65 -6.95
N ARG A 76 -21.04 6.12 -5.73
CA ARG A 76 -19.94 5.22 -5.36
C ARG A 76 -20.04 3.94 -6.18
N ILE A 77 -18.94 3.53 -6.79
CA ILE A 77 -18.87 2.34 -7.66
C ILE A 77 -17.87 1.29 -7.17
N ALA A 78 -16.87 1.67 -6.39
CA ALA A 78 -15.93 0.72 -5.79
C ALA A 78 -15.23 1.29 -4.56
N THR A 79 -14.71 0.42 -3.71
CA THR A 79 -13.87 0.78 -2.55
C THR A 79 -12.67 -0.16 -2.49
N LYS A 80 -11.49 0.38 -2.20
CA LYS A 80 -10.26 -0.37 -1.89
C LYS A 80 -9.77 0.01 -0.50
N SER A 81 -9.60 -0.96 0.40
CA SER A 81 -9.20 -0.74 1.80
C SER A 81 -8.14 -1.73 2.32
N ASP A 82 -7.67 -2.62 1.46
CA ASP A 82 -6.69 -3.67 1.74
C ASP A 82 -5.23 -3.20 1.62
N PHE A 83 -4.95 -1.90 1.80
CA PHE A 83 -3.59 -1.35 1.74
C PHE A 83 -2.72 -1.75 2.93
N GLN A 84 -3.33 -2.15 4.05
CA GLN A 84 -2.65 -2.55 5.30
C GLN A 84 -1.68 -1.49 5.85
N ALA A 85 -1.91 -0.22 5.51
CA ALA A 85 -1.05 0.91 5.86
C ALA A 85 -1.83 2.22 5.67
N ASP A 86 -1.34 3.30 6.26
CA ASP A 86 -1.94 4.62 6.09
C ASP A 86 -1.46 5.26 4.79
N ILE A 87 -2.41 5.78 4.02
CA ILE A 87 -2.16 6.63 2.87
C ILE A 87 -1.69 7.99 3.37
N ARG A 88 -0.45 8.33 3.00
CA ARG A 88 0.21 9.58 3.39
C ARG A 88 0.09 10.67 2.35
N HIS A 89 0.17 10.32 1.08
CA HIS A 89 -0.02 11.27 -0.02
C HIS A 89 -0.45 10.53 -1.29
N VAL A 90 -1.10 11.25 -2.20
CA VAL A 90 -1.51 10.70 -3.49
C VAL A 90 -1.33 11.72 -4.61
N LYS A 91 -0.95 11.24 -5.79
CA LYS A 91 -0.94 12.02 -7.03
C LYS A 91 -1.50 11.21 -8.17
N VAL A 92 -2.10 11.91 -9.12
CA VAL A 92 -2.47 11.34 -10.42
C VAL A 92 -1.39 11.68 -11.41
N PHE A 93 -1.02 10.73 -12.25
CA PHE A 93 -0.21 10.98 -13.43
C PHE A 93 -0.85 10.36 -14.67
N ALA A 94 -0.65 11.01 -15.80
CA ALA A 94 -1.21 10.58 -17.06
C ALA A 94 -0.33 9.54 -17.74
N THR A 95 -0.94 8.52 -18.31
CA THR A 95 -0.26 7.56 -19.19
C THR A 95 -0.44 8.04 -20.62
N GLY A 96 0.45 8.92 -21.08
CA GLY A 96 0.40 9.44 -22.44
C GLY A 96 0.91 8.42 -23.46
N THR A 97 0.04 7.96 -24.37
CA THR A 97 0.45 7.56 -25.71
C THR A 97 0.77 8.83 -26.51
N GLY A 98 1.98 9.37 -26.35
CA GLY A 98 2.37 10.57 -27.09
C GLY A 98 3.61 11.32 -26.62
N SER A 99 4.76 10.65 -26.46
CA SER A 99 6.06 11.27 -26.74
C SER A 99 7.11 10.18 -26.94
N VAL A 100 7.48 9.95 -28.20
CA VAL A 100 8.78 9.41 -28.55
C VAL A 100 9.80 10.46 -28.09
N GLY A 101 10.35 10.27 -26.90
CA GLY A 101 11.21 11.25 -26.27
C GLY A 101 12.01 10.60 -25.14
N ASN A 102 13.07 9.89 -25.54
CA ASN A 102 14.26 9.55 -24.75
C ASN A 102 14.07 9.38 -23.24
N ALA A 103 13.63 8.20 -22.81
CA ALA A 103 13.98 7.68 -21.49
C ALA A 103 14.71 6.35 -21.71
N GLY A 104 16.02 6.41 -21.55
CA GLY A 104 16.91 5.28 -21.75
C GLY A 104 16.67 4.16 -20.73
N VAL A 105 16.97 2.96 -21.22
CA VAL A 105 17.21 1.71 -20.51
C VAL A 105 15.99 1.08 -19.83
N LEU A 106 15.13 0.47 -20.66
CA LEU A 106 14.64 -0.87 -20.35
C LEU A 106 15.21 -1.81 -21.42
N SER A 107 15.96 -2.80 -20.95
CA SER A 107 16.60 -3.86 -21.70
C SER A 107 15.62 -4.69 -22.54
N GLU A 108 16.17 -5.24 -23.62
CA GLU A 108 15.62 -5.92 -24.79
C GLU A 108 14.49 -6.96 -24.59
N ASP A 109 13.72 -7.08 -25.66
CA ASP A 109 12.93 -8.22 -26.13
C ASP A 109 11.61 -8.58 -25.43
N VAL A 110 10.58 -7.77 -25.66
CA VAL A 110 9.22 -8.29 -25.92
C VAL A 110 8.58 -7.48 -27.04
N MET A 111 8.19 -8.17 -28.11
CA MET A 111 7.44 -7.67 -29.27
C MET A 111 6.37 -6.65 -28.85
N ALA A 112 6.55 -5.40 -29.29
CA ALA A 112 5.57 -4.34 -29.12
C ALA A 112 4.41 -4.53 -30.11
N GLU A 113 3.59 -5.55 -29.89
CA GLU A 113 2.25 -5.62 -30.46
C GLU A 113 1.23 -5.08 -29.42
N ASP A 114 0.67 -3.92 -29.77
CA ASP A 114 -0.67 -3.43 -29.39
C ASP A 114 -1.05 -3.24 -27.90
N THR A 115 -0.15 -2.71 -27.08
CA THR A 115 -0.49 -2.27 -25.70
C THR A 115 -1.14 -0.87 -25.62
N LYS A 116 -1.37 -0.20 -26.75
CA LYS A 116 -1.85 1.19 -26.83
C LYS A 116 -3.27 1.43 -26.28
N GLY A 117 -3.99 0.37 -25.91
CA GLY A 117 -5.31 0.43 -25.26
C GLY A 117 -5.42 -0.25 -23.89
N LEU A 118 -4.33 -0.77 -23.31
CA LEU A 118 -4.40 -1.61 -22.09
C LEU A 118 -4.40 -0.83 -20.78
N LEU A 119 -3.88 0.41 -20.77
CA LEU A 119 -3.78 1.23 -19.56
C LEU A 119 -4.77 2.41 -19.59
N PRO A 120 -5.43 2.70 -18.45
CA PRO A 120 -6.32 3.84 -18.36
C PRO A 120 -5.52 5.15 -18.39
N PRO A 121 -6.11 6.26 -18.88
CA PRO A 121 -5.40 7.53 -19.03
C PRO A 121 -4.74 8.07 -17.76
N HIS A 122 -5.25 7.69 -16.59
CA HIS A 122 -4.75 8.14 -15.30
C HIS A 122 -4.42 6.95 -14.40
N ILE A 123 -3.28 7.04 -13.71
CA ILE A 123 -2.88 6.13 -12.64
C ILE A 123 -2.67 6.95 -11.36
N LEU A 124 -3.13 6.41 -10.24
CA LEU A 124 -2.85 6.97 -8.92
C LEU A 124 -1.52 6.44 -8.41
N ALA A 125 -0.64 7.33 -7.98
CA ALA A 125 0.55 7.01 -7.19
C ALA A 125 0.28 7.40 -5.73
N LEU A 126 0.27 6.43 -4.83
CA LEU A 126 0.08 6.60 -3.40
C LEU A 126 1.38 6.33 -2.67
N THR A 127 1.68 7.11 -1.64
CA THR A 127 2.73 6.79 -0.67
C THR A 127 2.09 6.30 0.62
N LEU A 128 2.57 5.18 1.12
CA LEU A 128 2.11 4.55 2.35
C LEU A 128 3.13 4.74 3.46
N ASP A 129 2.67 4.73 4.71
CA ASP A 129 3.55 4.85 5.86
C ASP A 129 4.39 3.62 6.18
N SER A 130 4.01 2.48 5.60
CA SER A 130 4.81 1.26 5.54
C SER A 130 6.11 1.42 4.72
N GLY A 131 6.31 2.57 4.08
CA GLY A 131 7.45 2.84 3.19
C GLY A 131 7.30 2.25 1.79
N HIS A 132 6.07 1.92 1.42
CA HIS A 132 5.74 1.48 0.07
C HIS A 132 5.07 2.60 -0.72
N MET A 133 5.33 2.61 -2.02
CA MET A 133 4.58 3.34 -3.02
C MET A 133 3.67 2.36 -3.76
N VAL A 134 2.44 2.78 -4.02
CA VAL A 134 1.43 1.99 -4.72
C VAL A 134 1.00 2.72 -5.98
N PHE A 135 0.99 1.99 -7.09
CA PHE A 135 0.38 2.40 -8.35
C PHE A 135 -0.97 1.71 -8.47
N LEU A 136 -2.02 2.50 -8.62
CA LEU A 136 -3.39 2.03 -8.56
C LEU A 136 -4.20 2.55 -9.75
N TYR A 137 -4.91 1.63 -10.40
CA TYR A 137 -5.94 1.94 -11.38
C TYR A 137 -7.10 0.96 -11.24
N ALA A 138 -8.15 1.12 -12.04
CA ALA A 138 -9.31 0.26 -12.00
C ALA A 138 -9.67 -0.28 -13.39
N VAL A 139 -10.32 -1.43 -13.41
CA VAL A 139 -10.83 -2.08 -14.62
C VAL A 139 -12.26 -2.50 -14.37
N THR A 140 -13.11 -2.31 -15.37
CA THR A 140 -14.51 -2.73 -15.33
C THR A 140 -14.61 -4.15 -15.91
N LYS A 141 -15.14 -5.09 -15.13
CA LYS A 141 -15.45 -6.47 -15.55
C LYS A 141 -16.96 -6.67 -15.45
N GLY A 142 -17.67 -6.47 -16.57
CA GLY A 142 -19.13 -6.45 -16.57
C GLY A 142 -19.67 -5.24 -15.80
N GLU A 143 -20.39 -5.47 -14.70
CA GLU A 143 -20.89 -4.41 -13.83
C GLU A 143 -19.97 -4.12 -12.62
N GLU A 144 -19.00 -5.00 -12.36
CA GLU A 144 -18.07 -4.84 -11.25
C GLU A 144 -16.85 -4.03 -11.64
N VAL A 145 -16.33 -3.27 -10.68
CA VAL A 145 -15.10 -2.50 -10.83
C VAL A 145 -14.06 -3.09 -9.89
N GLU A 146 -12.98 -3.58 -10.49
CA GLU A 146 -11.85 -4.16 -9.78
C GLU A 146 -10.66 -3.20 -9.81
N PHE A 147 -9.96 -3.09 -8.69
CA PHE A 147 -8.73 -2.31 -8.61
C PHE A 147 -7.51 -3.16 -8.89
N VAL A 148 -6.63 -2.68 -9.77
CA VAL A 148 -5.33 -3.28 -10.05
C VAL A 148 -4.26 -2.46 -9.35
N MET A 149 -3.40 -3.15 -8.59
CA MET A 149 -2.43 -2.54 -7.70
C MET A 149 -1.03 -3.09 -7.96
N SER A 150 -0.03 -2.21 -8.06
CA SER A 150 1.39 -2.56 -8.08
C SER A 150 2.14 -1.81 -6.98
N THR A 151 2.96 -2.52 -6.22
CA THR A 151 3.62 -1.98 -5.02
C THR A 151 5.13 -1.98 -5.19
N ARG A 152 5.79 -0.89 -4.79
CA ARG A 152 7.26 -0.72 -4.80
C ARG A 152 7.75 -0.16 -3.47
N ARG A 153 8.89 -0.63 -2.97
CA ARG A 153 9.51 -0.05 -1.77
C ARG A 153 10.19 1.27 -2.11
N ILE A 154 10.02 2.26 -1.24
CA ILE A 154 10.74 3.54 -1.30
C ILE A 154 12.07 3.34 -0.55
N ASP A 155 13.16 3.91 -1.05
CA ASP A 155 14.40 3.95 -0.27
C ASP A 155 14.21 4.85 0.96
N THR A 156 14.52 4.30 2.12
CA THR A 156 14.30 4.94 3.42
C THR A 156 15.61 5.38 4.07
N LYS A 157 16.76 5.16 3.41
CA LYS A 157 18.06 5.54 3.93
C LYS A 157 18.11 7.05 4.19
N GLY A 158 18.39 7.42 5.45
CA GLY A 158 18.50 8.80 5.88
C GLY A 158 17.16 9.56 6.02
N VAL A 159 16.02 8.92 5.78
CA VAL A 159 14.70 9.54 5.91
C VAL A 159 14.06 9.16 7.23
N HIS A 160 13.69 10.17 8.04
CA HIS A 160 12.98 9.91 9.28
C HIS A 160 11.58 9.32 9.00
N PRO A 161 11.14 8.24 9.66
CA PRO A 161 9.88 7.56 9.35
C PRO A 161 8.66 8.48 9.36
N LYS A 162 8.62 9.47 10.25
CA LYS A 162 7.52 10.44 10.29
C LYS A 162 7.42 11.32 9.04
N ASN A 163 8.49 11.46 8.26
CA ASN A 163 8.53 12.33 7.08
C ASN A 163 8.44 11.56 5.76
N LEU A 164 8.61 10.24 5.82
CA LEU A 164 8.50 9.38 4.65
C LEU A 164 7.12 9.49 4.01
N GLY A 165 7.09 9.69 2.69
CA GLY A 165 5.85 9.67 1.91
C GLY A 165 4.89 10.83 2.14
N LYS A 166 5.28 11.90 2.87
CA LYS A 166 4.41 13.07 3.11
C LYS A 166 4.19 13.95 1.88
N SER A 167 5.13 13.93 0.94
CA SER A 167 5.07 14.72 -0.27
C SER A 167 5.42 13.83 -1.45
N LEU A 168 4.60 13.90 -2.48
CA LEU A 168 4.81 13.26 -3.77
C LEU A 168 4.51 14.29 -4.85
N ALA A 169 5.42 14.42 -5.80
CA ALA A 169 5.23 15.22 -7.00
C ALA A 169 5.35 14.31 -8.23
N VAL A 170 4.59 14.67 -9.25
CA VAL A 170 4.64 14.07 -10.59
C VAL A 170 4.99 15.20 -11.53
N ASP A 171 5.96 14.96 -12.40
CA ASP A 171 6.36 15.90 -13.45
C ASP A 171 5.20 16.13 -14.44
N PRO A 172 4.76 17.38 -14.68
CA PRO A 172 3.75 17.68 -15.69
C PRO A 172 4.38 17.61 -17.09
N LYS A 173 4.12 16.51 -17.80
CA LYS A 173 4.45 16.39 -19.23
C LYS A 173 3.31 16.91 -20.11
#